data_AF-A0A376VF14-F1
#
_entry.id   AF-A0A376VF14-F1
#
_cell.length_a   1.000
_cell.length_b   1.000
_cell.length_c   1.000
_cell.angle_alpha   90.00
_cell.angle_beta   90.00
_cell.angle_gamma   90.00
#
_symmetry.space_group_name_H-M   'P 1'
#
loop_
_entity.id
_entity.type
_entity.pdbx_description
1 polymer ?
#
loop_
_entity_poly.entity_id
_entity_poly.type
_entity_poly.pdbx_seq_one_letter_code
_entity_poly.pdbx_strand_id
1 'polypeptide(L)' 'MDSMINRYTADRRLRHDDAYTPDNVAGKRPDRATLVYTQRCKEAWKDVPVILGGIEASLRRTRAL' A
#
# COMPACT_ATOMS: atom_id res chain seq x y z
N MET A 1 -3.09 2.56 7.17
CA MET A 1 -3.69 3.60 6.29
C MET A 1 -3.36 3.28 4.84
N ASP A 2 -4.29 3.54 3.91
CA ASP A 2 -4.10 3.25 2.47
C ASP A 2 -2.95 4.07 1.88
N SER A 3 -2.05 3.40 1.14
CA SER A 3 -0.85 4.07 0.63
C SER A 3 -1.12 5.15 -0.42
N MET A 4 -2.23 5.06 -1.16
CA MET A 4 -2.62 6.13 -2.09
C MET A 4 -3.22 7.31 -1.34
N ILE A 5 -4.05 7.07 -0.33
CA ILE A 5 -4.61 8.15 0.50
C ILE A 5 -3.50 8.91 1.22
N ASN A 6 -2.42 8.24 1.63
CA ASN A 6 -1.31 8.94 2.28
C ASN A 6 -0.49 9.76 1.27
N ARG A 7 -0.23 9.21 0.09
CA ARG A 7 0.59 9.87 -0.93
C ARG A 7 -0.14 11.01 -1.65
N TYR A 8 -1.46 10.94 -1.80
CA TYR A 8 -2.23 11.90 -2.59
C TYR A 8 -3.35 12.58 -1.80
N THR A 9 -3.51 13.89 -1.99
CA THR A 9 -4.70 14.64 -1.55
C THR A 9 -5.94 14.18 -2.31
N ALA A 10 -7.13 14.59 -1.87
CA ALA A 10 -8.38 14.33 -2.59
C ALA A 10 -8.32 14.80 -4.06
N ASP A 11 -7.63 15.92 -4.30
CA ASP A 11 -7.40 16.51 -5.62
C ASP A 11 -6.24 15.84 -6.40
N ARG A 12 -5.77 14.67 -5.93
CA ARG A 12 -4.63 13.91 -6.49
C ARG A 12 -3.30 14.66 -6.49
N ARG A 13 -3.11 15.65 -5.61
CA ARG A 13 -1.80 16.29 -5.44
C ARG A 13 -0.91 15.44 -4.54
N LEU A 14 0.37 15.35 -4.86
CA LEU A 14 1.35 14.64 -4.03
C LEU A 14 1.52 15.34 -2.68
N ARG A 15 1.51 14.55 -1.60
CA ARG A 15 1.99 15.01 -0.29
C ARG A 15 3.51 14.92 -0.23
N HIS A 16 4.09 15.84 0.55
CA HIS A 16 5.53 15.94 0.74
C HIS A 16 6.04 15.14 1.95
N ASP A 17 5.12 14.57 2.72
CA ASP A 17 5.37 13.75 3.90
C ASP A 17 4.65 12.40 3.81
N ASP A 18 5.23 11.37 4.43
CA ASP A 18 4.61 10.06 4.65
C ASP A 18 4.82 9.62 6.09
N ALA A 19 3.80 9.83 6.94
CA ALA A 19 3.81 9.45 8.36
C ALA A 19 4.11 7.97 8.67
N TYR A 20 4.07 7.09 7.67
CA TYR A 20 4.34 5.65 7.82
C TYR A 20 5.70 5.24 7.24
N THR A 21 6.53 6.21 6.84
CA THR A 21 7.93 6.00 6.43
C THR A 21 8.86 6.53 7.52
N PRO A 22 10.05 5.91 7.74
CA PRO A 22 11.09 6.49 8.58
C PRO A 22 11.36 7.96 8.21
N ASP A 23 11.48 8.81 9.23
CA ASP A 23 11.70 10.27 9.10
C ASP A 23 10.63 11.01 8.29
N ASN A 24 9.43 10.43 8.15
CA ASN A 24 8.31 10.97 7.38
C ASN A 24 8.61 11.22 5.89
N VAL A 25 9.59 10.53 5.32
CA VAL A 25 10.05 10.80 3.95
C VAL A 25 9.02 10.35 2.92
N ALA A 26 8.51 11.27 2.10
CA ALA A 26 7.59 10.93 1.02
C ALA A 26 8.24 10.08 -0.09
N GLY A 27 7.41 9.28 -0.76
CA GLY A 27 7.79 8.53 -1.97
C GLY A 27 8.59 7.25 -1.73
N LYS A 28 8.89 6.89 -0.48
CA LYS A 28 9.57 5.62 -0.15
C LYS A 28 8.63 4.41 -0.19
N ARG A 29 7.34 4.60 0.11
CA ARG A 29 6.33 3.56 0.02
C ARG A 29 5.66 3.58 -1.36
N PRO A 30 5.54 2.42 -2.05
CA PRO A 30 4.89 2.36 -3.34
C PRO A 30 3.38 2.58 -3.24
N ASP A 31 2.79 3.03 -4.35
CA ASP A 31 1.34 3.04 -4.50
C ASP A 31 0.82 1.61 -4.48
N ARG A 32 -0.28 1.40 -3.76
CA ARG A 32 -0.83 0.07 -3.49
C ARG A 32 0.18 -0.86 -2.79
N ALA A 33 0.75 -0.36 -1.70
CA ALA A 33 1.84 -1.01 -0.98
C ALA A 33 1.53 -2.45 -0.61
N THR A 34 0.30 -2.73 -0.14
CA THR A 34 -0.14 -4.10 0.18
C THR A 34 0.03 -5.06 -1.00
N LEU A 35 -0.29 -4.64 -2.22
CA LEU A 35 -0.16 -5.50 -3.41
C LEU A 35 1.29 -5.68 -3.81
N VAL A 36 2.06 -4.58 -3.85
CA VAL A 36 3.47 -4.62 -4.27
C VAL A 36 4.27 -5.52 -3.34
N TYR A 37 4.12 -5.37 -2.03
CA TYR A 37 4.85 -6.20 -1.06
C TYR A 37 4.41 -7.66 -1.10
N THR A 38 3.10 -7.93 -1.23
CA THR A 38 2.61 -9.30 -1.40
C THR A 38 3.17 -9.97 -2.64
N GLN A 39 3.26 -9.23 -3.75
CA GLN A 39 3.83 -9.73 -4.98
C GLN A 39 5.31 -10.12 -4.78
N ARG A 40 6.10 -9.26 -4.12
CA ARG A 40 7.50 -9.57 -3.77
C ARG A 40 7.63 -10.80 -2.87
N CYS A 41 6.75 -10.95 -1.87
CA CYS A 41 6.73 -12.15 -1.02
C CYS A 41 6.47 -13.43 -1.83
N LYS A 42 5.53 -13.38 -2.78
CA LYS A 42 5.23 -14.52 -3.67
C LYS A 42 6.34 -14.80 -4.69
N GLU A 43 7.07 -13.78 -5.13
CA GLU A 43 8.25 -13.96 -5.98
C GLU A 43 9.36 -14.72 -5.27
N ALA A 44 9.57 -14.43 -3.98
CA ALA A 44 10.60 -15.08 -3.17
C ALA A 44 10.17 -16.46 -2.65
N TRP A 45 8.90 -16.64 -2.28
CA TRP A 45 8.35 -17.92 -1.81
C TRP A 45 6.96 -18.16 -2.40
N LYS A 46 6.89 -18.98 -3.45
CA LYS A 46 5.65 -19.27 -4.18
C LYS A 46 4.68 -20.18 -3.44
N ASP A 47 5.22 -21.12 -2.66
CA ASP A 47 4.44 -22.17 -2.01
C ASP A 47 3.91 -21.76 -0.63
N VAL A 48 4.36 -20.60 -0.12
CA VAL A 48 3.94 -20.09 1.18
C VAL A 48 2.69 -19.21 1.00
N PRO A 49 1.58 -19.52 1.69
CA PRO A 49 0.37 -18.71 1.60
C PRO A 49 0.60 -17.32 2.22
N VAL A 50 0.17 -16.26 1.52
CA VAL A 50 0.20 -14.88 2.03
C VAL A 50 -1.20 -14.47 2.50
N ILE A 51 -1.32 -14.14 3.78
CA ILE A 51 -2.58 -13.68 4.39
C ILE A 51 -2.57 -12.16 4.49
N LEU A 52 -3.60 -11.51 3.95
CA LEU A 52 -3.74 -10.05 3.93
C LEU A 52 -4.95 -9.56 4.71
N GLY A 53 -4.71 -8.58 5.58
CA GLY A 53 -5.74 -7.92 6.40
C GLY A 53 -5.63 -6.40 6.37
N GLY A 54 -6.50 -5.74 7.14
CA GLY A 54 -6.53 -4.29 7.28
C GLY A 54 -7.29 -3.56 6.17
N ILE A 55 -7.44 -2.24 6.36
CA ILE A 55 -8.28 -1.36 5.52
C ILE A 55 -7.82 -1.37 4.05
N GLU A 56 -6.52 -1.31 3.80
CA GLU A 56 -6.00 -1.28 2.42
C GLU A 56 -6.27 -2.60 1.68
N ALA A 57 -6.31 -3.74 2.37
CA ALA A 57 -6.67 -5.03 1.78
C ALA A 57 -8.18 -5.20 1.62
N SER A 58 -8.99 -4.78 2.61
CA SER A 58 -10.43 -4.97 2.60
C SER A 58 -11.16 -4.05 1.61
N LEU A 59 -10.75 -2.78 1.49
CA LEU A 59 -11.34 -1.84 0.54
C LEU A 59 -11.16 -2.31 -0.91
N ARG A 60 -10.07 -3.04 -1.21
CA ARG A 60 -9.83 -3.62 -2.53
C ARG A 60 -10.77 -4.75 -2.89
N ARG A 61 -11.26 -5.50 -1.89
CA ARG A 61 -12.27 -6.55 -2.11
C ARG A 61 -13.66 -5.95 -2.41
N THR A 62 -13.95 -4.80 -1.82
CA THR A 62 -15.28 -4.17 -1.93
C THR A 62 -15.40 -3.30 -3.19
N ARG A 63 -14.28 -2.74 -3.68
CA ARG A 63 -14.21 -1.91 -4.91
C ARG A 63 -14.07 -2.73 -6.21
N ALA A 64 -14.09 -4.06 -6.15
CA ALA A 64 -14.00 -4.93 -7.33
C ALA A 64 -15.37 -5.22 -8.00
N LEU A 65 -16.39 -4.41 -7.70
CA LEU A 65 -17.69 -4.37 -8.37
C LEU A 65 -17.87 -3.02 -9.07
#